data_AF-A0A3Q8FQQ4-F1
#
_entry.id   AF-A0A3Q8FQQ4-F1
#
_cell.length_a   1.000
_cell.length_b   1.000
_cell.length_c   1.000
_cell.angle_alpha   90.00
_cell.angle_beta   90.00
_cell.angle_gamma   90.00
#
_symmetry.space_group_name_H-M   'P 1'
#
loop_
_entity.id
_entity.type
_entity.pdbx_description
1 polymer ?
#
loop_
_entity_poly.entity_id
_entity_poly.type
_entity_poly.pdbx_seq_one_letter_code
_entity_poly.pdbx_strand_id
1 'polypeptide(L)'
;MAAGLAAALLLATQVAAAQSHPEQEEAPNRPGFFRQLGTSLKNAGGQMIGVQPGQGGSKPSASAGSVYTPVSGSGRLPGLFKADNRQLAQQGRLDWPRVALTFQEWGASLPCWTVEAKIWTSPSASTMETFRTCANAALTETDDLGDTAELNTAALWKGRDSLMGVRVPSSKPNTGTSRSTGPNPPAQPFVVNVSRPGVSDRAVDVALRVAWVSGFIQTADLHPGASGLLTPFKDGRMWIAGFKPEGNRDK
;
A
#
# COMPACT_ATOMS: atom_id res chain seq x y z
N MET A 1 -37.28 7.89 -56.70
CA MET A 1 -35.91 7.68 -57.22
C MET A 1 -34.97 7.89 -56.03
N ALA A 2 -34.05 7.01 -55.62
CA ALA A 2 -33.74 5.61 -55.96
C ALA A 2 -33.41 4.91 -54.61
N ALA A 3 -33.65 3.63 -54.33
CA ALA A 3 -33.05 2.41 -54.90
C ALA A 3 -31.50 2.45 -54.93
N GLY A 4 -30.74 1.60 -54.22
CA GLY A 4 -31.09 0.59 -53.20
C GLY A 4 -30.01 -0.52 -53.09
N LEU A 5 -30.12 -1.41 -52.09
CA LEU A 5 -29.41 -2.71 -51.96
C LEU A 5 -27.85 -2.63 -51.84
N ALA A 6 -27.10 -3.65 -51.40
CA ALA A 6 -27.33 -4.76 -50.46
C ALA A 6 -25.94 -5.27 -49.97
N ALA A 7 -25.88 -6.19 -48.99
CA ALA A 7 -24.64 -6.66 -48.37
C ALA A 7 -24.07 -7.96 -48.99
N ALA A 8 -22.76 -8.17 -48.84
CA ALA A 8 -22.11 -9.49 -48.93
C ALA A 8 -20.83 -9.55 -48.07
N LEU A 9 -20.65 -10.63 -47.31
CA LEU A 9 -19.36 -11.06 -46.75
C LEU A 9 -18.68 -12.02 -47.73
N LEU A 10 -17.37 -12.22 -47.60
CA LEU A 10 -16.71 -13.51 -47.87
C LEU A 10 -15.32 -13.58 -47.20
N LEU A 11 -14.98 -14.75 -46.65
CA LEU A 11 -13.66 -15.10 -46.12
C LEU A 11 -13.13 -16.35 -46.84
N ALA A 12 -11.82 -16.36 -47.15
CA ALA A 12 -10.98 -17.55 -47.31
C ALA A 12 -9.52 -17.09 -47.12
N THR A 13 -8.62 -17.62 -46.28
CA THR A 13 -8.23 -18.99 -45.89
C THR A 13 -7.79 -19.90 -47.04
N GLN A 14 -6.46 -20.09 -47.16
CA GLN A 14 -5.82 -21.21 -47.87
C GLN A 14 -4.63 -21.73 -47.04
N VAL A 15 -4.28 -23.01 -47.20
CA VAL A 15 -3.34 -23.74 -46.31
C VAL A 15 -2.47 -24.74 -47.09
N ALA A 16 -1.15 -24.64 -46.90
CA ALA A 16 -0.03 -25.60 -47.00
C ALA A 16 0.02 -26.78 -48.01
N ALA A 17 1.14 -26.85 -48.76
CA ALA A 17 2.03 -28.01 -49.03
C ALA A 17 3.31 -27.47 -49.75
N ALA A 18 4.57 -27.68 -49.33
CA ALA A 18 5.39 -28.91 -49.23
C ALA A 18 5.77 -29.50 -50.62
N GLN A 19 7.03 -29.83 -50.97
CA GLN A 19 8.32 -29.92 -50.24
C GLN A 19 9.35 -28.87 -50.76
N SER A 20 10.70 -28.98 -50.87
CA SER A 20 11.75 -30.02 -50.66
C SER A 20 13.17 -29.40 -50.43
N HIS A 21 14.20 -30.23 -50.17
CA HIS A 21 15.64 -29.86 -50.14
C HIS A 21 16.27 -29.81 -51.56
N PRO A 22 17.36 -29.05 -51.79
CA PRO A 22 18.74 -29.27 -51.28
C PRO A 22 19.14 -28.27 -50.16
N GLU A 23 20.42 -27.99 -49.86
CA GLU A 23 21.54 -28.84 -49.39
C GLU A 23 22.66 -27.89 -48.89
N GLN A 24 23.27 -28.21 -47.75
CA GLN A 24 24.48 -27.61 -47.13
C GLN A 24 24.90 -26.16 -47.49
N GLU A 25 24.74 -25.23 -46.52
CA GLU A 25 25.77 -24.21 -46.27
C GLU A 25 25.89 -23.91 -44.76
N GLU A 26 27.00 -23.30 -44.35
CA GLU A 26 27.57 -23.45 -43.00
C GLU A 26 26.90 -22.58 -41.92
N ALA A 27 26.46 -23.20 -40.81
CA ALA A 27 25.80 -22.50 -39.71
C ALA A 27 26.83 -22.00 -38.66
N PRO A 28 26.95 -20.68 -38.41
CA PRO A 28 27.92 -20.16 -37.45
C PRO A 28 27.58 -20.58 -36.00
N ASN A 29 28.53 -21.29 -35.40
CA ASN A 29 28.47 -21.93 -34.09
C ASN A 29 28.04 -20.97 -32.97
N ARG A 30 26.92 -21.28 -32.28
CA ARG A 30 26.46 -20.54 -31.08
C ARG A 30 27.06 -21.15 -29.81
N PRO A 31 28.01 -20.50 -29.11
CA PRO A 31 28.54 -21.01 -27.85
C PRO A 31 27.49 -20.97 -26.74
N GLY A 32 27.33 -22.08 -26.00
CA GLY A 32 26.30 -22.24 -24.97
C GLY A 32 26.64 -21.54 -23.65
N PHE A 33 25.74 -20.70 -23.16
CA PHE A 33 25.88 -19.88 -21.94
C PHE A 33 25.86 -20.67 -20.60
N PHE A 34 25.89 -22.00 -20.62
CA PHE A 34 25.67 -22.85 -19.43
C PHE A 34 26.79 -23.89 -19.23
N ARG A 35 28.04 -23.45 -18.99
CA ARG A 35 29.11 -24.37 -18.54
C ARG A 35 30.27 -23.81 -17.71
N GLN A 36 30.15 -22.61 -17.14
CA GLN A 36 31.28 -21.96 -16.41
C GLN A 36 31.02 -21.59 -14.94
N LEU A 37 29.94 -22.08 -14.33
CA LEU A 37 29.65 -21.93 -12.89
C LEU A 37 29.82 -23.25 -12.12
N GLY A 38 30.87 -24.01 -12.45
CA GLY A 38 31.11 -25.36 -11.88
C GLY A 38 32.34 -25.53 -10.98
N THR A 39 33.31 -24.61 -11.01
CA THR A 39 34.67 -24.86 -10.48
C THR A 39 35.33 -23.67 -9.76
N SER A 40 34.57 -22.92 -8.95
CA SER A 40 35.13 -21.91 -8.02
C SER A 40 34.63 -22.05 -6.56
N LEU A 41 34.14 -23.23 -6.17
CA LEU A 41 33.75 -23.55 -4.79
C LEU A 41 34.65 -24.65 -4.19
N LYS A 42 35.93 -24.29 -3.99
CA LYS A 42 36.87 -24.95 -3.07
C LYS A 42 38.04 -23.99 -2.77
N ASN A 43 38.52 -24.01 -1.53
CA ASN A 43 39.70 -23.28 -1.04
C ASN A 43 39.60 -21.75 -0.93
N ALA A 44 38.71 -21.26 -0.07
CA ALA A 44 38.74 -19.88 0.47
C ALA A 44 38.25 -19.85 1.94
N GLY A 45 38.78 -20.76 2.77
CA GLY A 45 38.38 -20.90 4.18
C GLY A 45 39.51 -20.60 5.14
N GLY A 46 39.35 -19.55 5.95
CA GLY A 46 40.20 -19.23 7.10
C GLY A 46 41.00 -17.92 6.96
N GLN A 47 40.95 -17.11 8.03
CA GLN A 47 41.70 -15.88 8.27
C GLN A 47 41.30 -14.65 7.38
N MET A 48 41.22 -13.42 7.91
CA MET A 48 41.23 -12.97 9.32
C MET A 48 40.67 -11.54 9.48
N ILE A 49 40.58 -11.11 10.75
CA ILE A 49 40.45 -9.70 11.22
C ILE A 49 39.06 -9.07 11.00
N GLY A 50 38.60 -8.36 12.02
CA GLY A 50 37.22 -7.87 12.12
C GLY A 50 36.97 -6.59 11.32
N VAL A 51 36.01 -6.67 10.39
CA VAL A 51 35.36 -5.47 9.86
C VAL A 51 34.34 -4.99 10.89
N GLN A 52 34.69 -3.94 11.62
CA GLN A 52 33.79 -3.25 12.54
C GLN A 52 32.57 -2.73 11.76
N PRO A 53 31.32 -2.98 12.21
CA PRO A 53 30.14 -2.46 11.54
C PRO A 53 30.20 -0.93 11.53
N GLY A 54 30.28 -0.35 10.33
CA GLY A 54 30.48 1.08 10.15
C GLY A 54 29.32 1.87 10.75
N GLN A 55 29.62 2.78 11.68
CA GLN A 55 28.62 3.69 12.25
C GLN A 55 28.26 4.78 11.22
N GLY A 56 27.49 4.39 10.20
CA GLY A 56 26.80 5.31 9.30
C GLY A 56 25.80 6.14 10.10
N GLY A 57 26.22 7.35 10.48
CA GLY A 57 25.62 8.16 11.54
C GLY A 57 24.25 8.80 11.24
N SER A 58 23.27 8.03 10.78
CA SER A 58 21.86 8.37 10.96
C SER A 58 21.55 8.32 12.46
N LYS A 59 21.52 9.50 13.11
CA LYS A 59 21.05 9.61 14.50
C LYS A 59 19.66 8.98 14.58
N PRO A 60 19.38 8.02 15.47
CA PRO A 60 18.02 7.59 15.71
C PRO A 60 17.22 8.82 16.15
N SER A 61 16.14 9.14 15.43
CA SER A 61 15.26 10.23 15.82
C SER A 61 14.80 10.00 17.25
N ALA A 62 15.10 10.94 18.15
CA ALA A 62 15.09 10.74 19.62
C ALA A 62 13.67 10.63 20.24
N SER A 63 12.71 10.14 19.45
CA SER A 63 11.30 9.96 19.78
C SER A 63 10.62 8.88 18.92
N ALA A 64 11.37 8.06 18.17
CA ALA A 64 10.85 7.04 17.26
C ALA A 64 10.15 5.89 18.00
N GLY A 65 8.86 6.08 18.31
CA GLY A 65 8.00 5.05 18.88
C GLY A 65 7.43 4.09 17.82
N SER A 66 6.68 3.07 18.26
CA SER A 66 6.18 2.02 17.37
C SER A 66 5.10 2.50 16.37
N VAL A 67 5.14 1.93 15.16
CA VAL A 67 4.08 2.03 14.16
C VAL A 67 2.80 1.34 14.65
N TYR A 68 2.91 0.26 15.42
CA TYR A 68 1.81 -0.51 15.98
C TYR A 68 2.24 -1.25 17.27
N THR A 69 1.49 -1.07 18.35
CA THR A 69 1.62 -1.84 19.59
C THR A 69 0.22 -2.27 20.02
N PRO A 70 -0.13 -3.57 20.00
CA PRO A 70 -1.47 -4.02 20.37
C PRO A 70 -1.76 -3.71 21.84
N VAL A 71 -3.01 -3.34 22.13
CA VAL A 71 -3.53 -3.12 23.49
C VAL A 71 -4.63 -4.14 23.81
N SER A 72 -5.55 -4.38 22.87
CA SER A 72 -6.59 -5.41 23.00
C SER A 72 -7.21 -5.78 21.65
N GLY A 73 -7.93 -6.91 21.60
CA GLY A 73 -8.63 -7.37 20.39
C GLY A 73 -7.84 -8.40 19.58
N SER A 74 -8.12 -8.48 18.27
CA SER A 74 -7.77 -9.66 17.46
C SER A 74 -6.36 -9.70 16.83
N GLY A 75 -5.62 -8.58 16.82
CA GLY A 75 -4.32 -8.48 16.14
C GLY A 75 -4.38 -8.70 14.62
N ARG A 76 -5.53 -8.40 13.99
CA ARG A 76 -5.83 -8.65 12.58
C ARG A 76 -5.55 -7.45 11.66
N LEU A 77 -5.36 -6.26 12.21
CA LEU A 77 -5.08 -5.07 11.40
C LEU A 77 -3.70 -5.14 10.69
N PRO A 78 -2.60 -5.64 11.30
CA PRO A 78 -1.33 -5.81 10.61
C PRO A 78 -1.46 -6.76 9.41
N GLY A 79 -1.04 -6.28 8.23
CA GLY A 79 -1.10 -7.03 6.98
C GLY A 79 -2.49 -7.25 6.36
N LEU A 80 -3.57 -6.71 6.96
CA LEU A 80 -4.97 -6.95 6.58
C LEU A 80 -5.28 -6.86 5.06
N PHE A 81 -4.64 -5.93 4.36
CA PHE A 81 -4.83 -5.68 2.92
C PHE A 81 -3.70 -6.23 2.04
N LYS A 82 -2.67 -6.89 2.60
CA LYS A 82 -1.50 -7.36 1.83
C LYS A 82 -1.83 -8.46 0.80
N ALA A 83 -2.89 -9.23 1.02
CA ALA A 83 -3.35 -10.28 0.11
C ALA A 83 -4.32 -9.80 -0.98
N ASP A 84 -4.70 -8.51 -0.99
CA ASP A 84 -5.61 -7.97 -1.98
C ASP A 84 -4.97 -7.84 -3.37
N ASN A 85 -5.80 -7.93 -4.41
CA ASN A 85 -5.40 -7.46 -5.73
C ASN A 85 -5.25 -5.91 -5.69
N ARG A 86 -4.00 -5.44 -5.65
CA ARG A 86 -3.64 -4.02 -5.53
C ARG A 86 -4.30 -3.15 -6.60
N GLN A 87 -4.38 -3.62 -7.84
CA GLN A 87 -4.99 -2.86 -8.94
C GLN A 87 -6.50 -2.67 -8.74
N LEU A 88 -7.21 -3.69 -8.23
CA LEU A 88 -8.63 -3.58 -7.88
C LEU A 88 -8.85 -2.71 -6.63
N ALA A 89 -7.94 -2.74 -5.66
CA ALA A 89 -7.94 -1.87 -4.49
C ALA A 89 -7.79 -0.39 -4.90
N GLN A 90 -6.74 -0.05 -5.64
CA GLN A 90 -6.47 1.29 -6.18
C GLN A 90 -7.63 1.84 -7.03
N GLN A 91 -8.34 0.98 -7.78
CA GLN A 91 -9.52 1.34 -8.56
C GLN A 91 -10.80 1.54 -7.72
N GLY A 92 -10.78 1.27 -6.41
CA GLY A 92 -11.95 1.32 -5.53
C GLY A 92 -12.98 0.22 -5.83
N ARG A 93 -12.54 -0.91 -6.40
CA ARG A 93 -13.43 -2.01 -6.85
C ARG A 93 -13.67 -3.06 -5.77
N LEU A 94 -12.69 -3.31 -4.90
CA LEU A 94 -12.86 -4.18 -3.74
C LEU A 94 -13.83 -3.55 -2.73
N ASP A 95 -14.66 -4.36 -2.08
CA ASP A 95 -15.61 -3.89 -1.05
C ASP A 95 -15.21 -4.22 0.38
N TRP A 96 -14.43 -5.28 0.60
CA TRP A 96 -14.02 -5.75 1.93
C TRP A 96 -12.53 -6.14 1.92
N PRO A 97 -11.86 -6.26 3.08
CA PRO A 97 -12.29 -5.80 4.40
C PRO A 97 -12.39 -4.25 4.44
N ARG A 98 -13.00 -3.70 5.50
CA ARG A 98 -13.12 -2.24 5.72
C ARG A 98 -12.70 -1.88 7.15
N VAL A 99 -12.16 -0.68 7.37
CA VAL A 99 -11.58 -0.25 8.66
C VAL A 99 -12.01 1.18 9.02
N ALA A 100 -12.82 1.27 10.08
CA ALA A 100 -13.15 2.54 10.74
C ALA A 100 -12.15 2.83 11.87
N LEU A 101 -11.45 3.96 11.81
CA LEU A 101 -10.49 4.38 12.83
C LEU A 101 -11.08 5.41 13.80
N THR A 102 -11.19 5.06 15.08
CA THR A 102 -11.63 5.97 16.16
C THR A 102 -10.45 6.25 17.09
N PHE A 103 -10.09 7.52 17.26
CA PHE A 103 -9.01 7.92 18.17
C PHE A 103 -9.53 7.97 19.62
N GLN A 104 -9.10 7.00 20.43
CA GLN A 104 -9.50 6.81 21.83
C GLN A 104 -8.70 7.72 22.78
N GLU A 105 -7.41 7.92 22.51
CA GLU A 105 -6.57 8.90 23.19
C GLU A 105 -5.73 9.65 22.16
N TRP A 106 -5.76 10.98 22.21
CA TRP A 106 -5.23 11.83 21.16
C TRP A 106 -4.85 13.23 21.66
N GLY A 107 -4.00 13.90 20.88
CA GLY A 107 -3.56 15.27 21.09
C GLY A 107 -2.41 15.60 20.15
N ALA A 108 -2.36 16.81 19.61
CA ALA A 108 -1.26 17.29 18.78
C ALA A 108 0.09 17.23 19.54
N SER A 109 0.05 17.44 20.87
CA SER A 109 1.20 17.31 21.78
C SER A 109 1.69 15.87 21.97
N LEU A 110 0.83 14.87 21.81
CA LEU A 110 1.21 13.46 22.03
C LEU A 110 2.06 12.93 20.86
N PRO A 111 3.17 12.22 21.12
CA PRO A 111 3.92 11.51 20.09
C PRO A 111 3.15 10.28 19.57
N CYS A 112 2.34 9.66 20.42
CA CYS A 112 1.62 8.41 20.12
C CYS A 112 0.18 8.46 20.61
N TRP A 113 -0.74 8.00 19.78
CA TRP A 113 -2.18 7.97 20.02
C TRP A 113 -2.66 6.53 20.24
N THR A 114 -3.76 6.38 20.98
CA THR A 114 -4.47 5.11 21.18
C THR A 114 -5.64 5.08 20.22
N VAL A 115 -5.71 4.04 19.38
CA VAL A 115 -6.63 3.94 18.24
C VAL A 115 -7.43 2.65 18.35
N GLU A 116 -8.75 2.74 18.20
CA GLU A 116 -9.64 1.60 17.96
C GLU A 116 -9.86 1.47 16.45
N ALA A 117 -9.53 0.31 15.89
CA ALA A 117 -9.92 -0.08 14.55
C ALA A 117 -11.12 -1.03 14.63
N LYS A 118 -12.25 -0.61 14.08
CA LYS A 118 -13.39 -1.50 13.82
C LYS A 118 -13.26 -2.04 12.39
N ILE A 119 -12.90 -3.33 12.31
CA ILE A 119 -12.62 -4.05 11.08
C ILE A 119 -13.91 -4.77 10.65
N TRP A 120 -14.53 -4.31 9.57
CA TRP A 120 -15.69 -4.94 8.95
C TRP A 120 -15.28 -5.94 7.88
N THR A 121 -15.84 -7.14 7.90
CA THR A 121 -15.64 -8.19 6.88
C THR A 121 -16.88 -8.42 6.01
N SER A 122 -18.03 -7.86 6.39
CA SER A 122 -19.26 -7.83 5.61
C SER A 122 -20.12 -6.61 6.03
N PRO A 123 -21.30 -6.36 5.42
CA PRO A 123 -22.20 -5.29 5.85
C PRO A 123 -22.66 -5.39 7.32
N SER A 124 -22.58 -6.58 7.94
CA SER A 124 -23.07 -6.86 9.29
C SER A 124 -22.01 -7.45 10.23
N ALA A 125 -20.92 -8.04 9.71
CA ALA A 125 -19.87 -8.65 10.51
C ALA A 125 -18.70 -7.67 10.72
N SER A 126 -18.32 -7.46 11.98
CA SER A 126 -17.15 -6.67 12.36
C SER A 126 -16.46 -7.19 13.62
N THR A 127 -15.13 -7.09 13.67
CA THR A 127 -14.33 -7.18 14.89
C THR A 127 -13.79 -5.81 15.30
N MET A 128 -13.34 -5.69 16.55
CA MET A 128 -12.68 -4.49 17.08
C MET A 128 -11.32 -4.87 17.63
N GLU A 129 -10.33 -3.99 17.46
CA GLU A 129 -9.07 -4.05 18.18
C GLU A 129 -8.52 -2.65 18.47
N THR A 130 -7.86 -2.53 19.61
CA THR A 130 -7.27 -1.29 20.10
C THR A 130 -5.75 -1.45 20.14
N PHE A 131 -5.04 -0.44 19.66
CA PHE A 131 -3.59 -0.43 19.59
C PHE A 131 -3.06 1.00 19.76
N ARG A 132 -1.78 1.12 20.09
CA ARG A 132 -1.06 2.39 20.16
C ARG A 132 -0.17 2.53 18.92
N THR A 133 -0.05 3.74 18.40
CA THR A 133 0.74 4.04 17.20
C THR A 133 1.29 5.46 17.28
N CYS A 134 2.54 5.65 16.85
CA CYS A 134 3.27 6.90 17.00
C CYS A 134 3.32 7.69 15.68
N ALA A 135 2.91 8.95 15.72
CA ALA A 135 2.73 9.80 14.54
C ALA A 135 4.06 10.19 13.85
N ASN A 136 5.18 9.95 14.54
CA ASN A 136 6.55 10.11 14.10
C ASN A 136 7.29 8.77 13.98
N ALA A 137 6.58 7.64 14.07
CA ALA A 137 7.19 6.33 13.83
C ALA A 137 7.76 6.28 12.41
N ALA A 138 8.99 5.78 12.31
CA ALA A 138 9.64 5.42 11.05
C ALA A 138 8.77 4.40 10.30
N LEU A 139 8.58 4.61 9.00
CA LEU A 139 7.97 3.62 8.13
C LEU A 139 9.08 2.95 7.34
N THR A 140 9.19 1.64 7.46
CA THR A 140 10.24 0.86 6.79
C THR A 140 9.67 -0.13 5.78
N GLU A 141 10.45 -0.35 4.73
CA GLU A 141 10.26 -1.39 3.73
C GLU A 141 11.48 -2.32 3.72
N THR A 142 11.27 -3.57 3.34
CA THR A 142 12.35 -4.51 3.01
C THR A 142 12.44 -4.60 1.49
N ASP A 143 13.62 -4.40 0.93
CA ASP A 143 13.85 -4.36 -0.52
C ASP A 143 14.12 -5.75 -1.12
N ASP A 144 14.34 -5.79 -2.44
CA ASP A 144 14.63 -7.02 -3.21
C ASP A 144 15.99 -7.67 -2.84
N LEU A 145 16.87 -6.97 -2.09
CA LEU A 145 18.12 -7.50 -1.58
C LEU A 145 17.95 -8.09 -0.15
N GLY A 146 16.83 -7.80 0.50
CA GLY A 146 16.54 -8.16 1.89
C GLY A 146 16.97 -7.10 2.91
N ASP A 147 17.51 -5.96 2.47
CA ASP A 147 17.87 -4.85 3.34
C ASP A 147 16.62 -4.04 3.72
N THR A 148 16.67 -3.34 4.85
CA THR A 148 15.52 -2.58 5.37
C THR A 148 15.79 -1.08 5.37
N ALA A 149 15.02 -0.34 4.58
CA ALA A 149 15.15 1.11 4.39
C ALA A 149 13.98 1.88 5.03
N GLU A 150 14.24 3.07 5.56
CA GLU A 150 13.20 4.01 6.02
C GLU A 150 12.69 4.88 4.85
N LEU A 151 11.37 5.06 4.76
CA LEU A 151 10.74 5.96 3.81
C LEU A 151 11.17 7.41 4.06
N ASN A 152 11.77 8.02 3.03
CA ASN A 152 12.18 9.43 3.08
C ASN A 152 10.96 10.39 3.21
N THR A 153 11.23 11.64 3.56
CA THR A 153 10.22 12.69 3.78
C THR A 153 9.29 12.91 2.58
N ALA A 154 9.76 12.71 1.35
CA ALA A 154 8.93 12.86 0.15
C ALA A 154 7.95 11.69 -0.02
N ALA A 155 8.37 10.45 0.26
CA ALA A 155 7.50 9.28 0.30
C ALA A 155 6.46 9.38 1.43
N LEU A 156 6.85 9.86 2.62
CA LEU A 156 5.92 10.14 3.72
C LEU A 156 4.91 11.23 3.36
N TRP A 157 5.35 12.33 2.74
CA TRP A 157 4.47 13.39 2.24
C TRP A 157 3.50 12.85 1.18
N LYS A 158 3.98 12.05 0.23
CA LYS A 158 3.14 11.45 -0.80
C LYS A 158 2.13 10.45 -0.22
N GLY A 159 2.48 9.74 0.86
CA GLY A 159 1.54 8.90 1.61
C GLY A 159 0.40 9.71 2.23
N ARG A 160 0.71 10.85 2.87
CA ARG A 160 -0.30 11.80 3.40
C ARG A 160 -1.20 12.33 2.29
N ASP A 161 -0.62 12.76 1.16
CA ASP A 161 -1.34 13.25 -0.02
C ASP A 161 -2.27 12.18 -0.61
N SER A 162 -1.78 10.96 -0.82
CA SER A 162 -2.59 9.83 -1.32
C SER A 162 -3.80 9.53 -0.41
N LEU A 163 -3.64 9.58 0.92
CA LEU A 163 -4.77 9.43 1.85
C LEU A 163 -5.75 10.62 1.78
N MET A 164 -5.25 11.85 1.81
CA MET A 164 -6.08 13.06 1.76
C MET A 164 -6.75 13.27 0.38
N GLY A 165 -6.22 12.64 -0.66
CA GLY A 165 -6.77 12.57 -2.01
C GLY A 165 -7.92 11.57 -2.19
N VAL A 166 -8.09 10.57 -1.30
CA VAL A 166 -9.13 9.55 -1.44
C VAL A 166 -10.52 10.18 -1.49
N ARG A 167 -11.28 9.87 -2.55
CA ARG A 167 -12.70 10.17 -2.68
C ARG A 167 -13.45 8.87 -2.93
N VAL A 168 -14.48 8.59 -2.15
CA VAL A 168 -15.33 7.41 -2.37
C VAL A 168 -16.10 7.62 -3.69
N PRO A 169 -16.05 6.68 -4.65
CA PRO A 169 -16.80 6.81 -5.91
C PRO A 169 -18.30 6.99 -5.65
N SER A 170 -18.98 7.79 -6.47
CA SER A 170 -20.43 8.02 -6.38
C SER A 170 -21.27 6.74 -6.56
N SER A 171 -20.70 5.70 -7.19
CA SER A 171 -21.27 4.36 -7.32
C SER A 171 -21.07 3.46 -6.09
N LYS A 172 -20.40 3.93 -5.03
CA LYS A 172 -20.15 3.17 -3.79
C LYS A 172 -20.88 3.81 -2.60
N PRO A 173 -21.55 3.00 -1.74
CA PRO A 173 -22.23 3.51 -0.54
C PRO A 173 -21.29 4.27 0.39
N ASN A 174 -21.69 5.47 0.78
CA ASN A 174 -20.93 6.35 1.67
C ASN A 174 -21.89 7.22 2.52
N THR A 175 -21.40 7.80 3.62
CA THR A 175 -22.17 8.63 4.55
C THR A 175 -22.05 10.13 4.30
N GLY A 176 -21.62 10.54 3.10
CA GLY A 176 -21.45 11.94 2.74
C GLY A 176 -20.39 12.64 3.61
N THR A 177 -20.76 13.75 4.23
CA THR A 177 -19.89 14.49 5.18
C THR A 177 -19.83 13.85 6.57
N SER A 178 -20.88 13.13 6.97
CA SER A 178 -21.02 12.52 8.30
C SER A 178 -20.00 11.41 8.50
N ARG A 179 -19.25 11.48 9.61
CA ARG A 179 -18.37 10.38 10.04
C ARG A 179 -19.19 9.21 10.58
N SER A 180 -18.63 8.01 10.54
CA SER A 180 -19.36 6.77 10.85
C SER A 180 -18.41 5.68 11.36
N THR A 181 -18.84 4.90 12.36
CA THR A 181 -18.25 3.61 12.72
C THR A 181 -19.00 2.43 12.09
N GLY A 182 -20.02 2.71 11.27
CA GLY A 182 -20.77 1.73 10.48
C GLY A 182 -19.93 1.10 9.34
N PRO A 183 -20.52 0.24 8.50
CA PRO A 183 -19.80 -0.43 7.42
C PRO A 183 -19.39 0.48 6.26
N ASN A 184 -19.94 1.70 6.16
CA ASN A 184 -19.73 2.61 5.03
C ASN A 184 -18.91 3.86 5.44
N PRO A 185 -17.89 4.25 4.64
CA PRO A 185 -17.06 5.43 4.88
C PRO A 185 -17.79 6.76 4.60
N PRO A 186 -17.29 7.89 5.12
CA PRO A 186 -17.62 9.21 4.58
C PRO A 186 -17.03 9.41 3.18
N ALA A 187 -17.59 10.31 2.38
CA ALA A 187 -17.16 10.60 1.01
C ALA A 187 -15.69 11.06 0.89
N GLN A 188 -15.13 11.63 1.97
CA GLN A 188 -13.73 11.99 2.12
C GLN A 188 -13.11 11.26 3.34
N PRO A 189 -12.61 10.02 3.18
CA PRO A 189 -12.19 9.14 4.27
C PRO A 189 -11.26 9.74 5.34
N PHE A 190 -10.21 10.48 4.92
CA PHE A 190 -9.17 10.98 5.82
C PHE A 190 -9.24 12.49 6.09
N VAL A 191 -10.00 13.26 5.30
CA VAL A 191 -10.19 14.69 5.53
C VAL A 191 -11.09 14.89 6.75
N VAL A 192 -10.55 15.44 7.85
CA VAL A 192 -11.28 15.70 9.09
C VAL A 192 -11.19 17.16 9.53
N ASN A 193 -12.36 17.77 9.71
CA ASN A 193 -12.47 19.14 10.20
C ASN A 193 -12.52 19.12 11.74
N VAL A 194 -11.45 19.59 12.38
CA VAL A 194 -11.35 19.73 13.83
C VAL A 194 -10.97 21.17 14.19
N SER A 195 -11.55 21.71 15.27
CA SER A 195 -11.31 23.10 15.71
C SER A 195 -9.97 23.32 16.42
N ARG A 196 -9.13 22.27 16.54
CA ARG A 196 -7.86 22.29 17.27
C ARG A 196 -6.68 22.27 16.29
N PRO A 197 -5.80 23.29 16.30
CA PRO A 197 -4.62 23.33 15.42
C PRO A 197 -3.77 22.06 15.47
N GLY A 198 -3.31 21.59 14.32
CA GLY A 198 -2.43 20.42 14.18
C GLY A 198 -3.04 19.05 14.48
N VAL A 199 -4.24 18.98 15.10
CA VAL A 199 -4.90 17.70 15.40
C VAL A 199 -5.35 16.98 14.12
N SER A 200 -5.77 17.72 13.09
CA SER A 200 -6.03 17.20 11.74
C SER A 200 -4.78 16.53 11.15
N ASP A 201 -3.65 17.23 11.18
CA ASP A 201 -2.41 16.78 10.55
C ASP A 201 -1.78 15.61 11.29
N ARG A 202 -1.84 15.64 12.63
CA ARG A 202 -1.43 14.53 13.50
C ARG A 202 -2.33 13.30 13.29
N ALA A 203 -3.64 13.49 13.08
CA ALA A 203 -4.56 12.39 12.76
C ALA A 203 -4.26 11.73 11.41
N VAL A 204 -3.86 12.52 10.40
CA VAL A 204 -3.40 11.99 9.09
C VAL A 204 -2.05 11.28 9.21
N ASP A 205 -1.12 11.77 10.05
CA ASP A 205 0.13 11.06 10.32
C ASP A 205 -0.10 9.70 10.97
N VAL A 206 -0.98 9.65 11.98
CA VAL A 206 -1.38 8.40 12.64
C VAL A 206 -2.07 7.48 11.63
N ALA A 207 -3.01 7.98 10.84
CA ALA A 207 -3.69 7.20 9.81
C ALA A 207 -2.72 6.63 8.76
N LEU A 208 -1.63 7.34 8.43
CA LEU A 208 -0.59 6.83 7.54
C LEU A 208 0.18 5.65 8.15
N ARG A 209 0.48 5.67 9.46
CA ARG A 209 1.13 4.53 10.15
C ARG A 209 0.19 3.32 10.17
N VAL A 210 -1.10 3.55 10.36
CA VAL A 210 -2.14 2.50 10.30
C VAL A 210 -2.31 1.95 8.87
N ALA A 211 -2.28 2.82 7.87
CA ALA A 211 -2.33 2.42 6.46
C ALA A 211 -1.11 1.57 6.05
N TRP A 212 0.08 1.92 6.54
CA TRP A 212 1.31 1.17 6.30
C TRP A 212 1.28 -0.22 6.93
N VAL A 213 1.06 -0.31 8.26
CA VAL A 213 1.12 -1.60 8.96
C VAL A 213 0.06 -2.59 8.47
N SER A 214 -1.09 -2.09 8.03
CA SER A 214 -2.16 -2.92 7.43
C SER A 214 -1.93 -3.28 5.95
N GLY A 215 -0.93 -2.70 5.29
CA GLY A 215 -0.71 -2.85 3.84
C GLY A 215 -1.77 -2.15 2.98
N PHE A 216 -2.58 -1.26 3.57
CA PHE A 216 -3.54 -0.40 2.85
C PHE A 216 -2.82 0.58 1.91
N ILE A 217 -1.62 1.02 2.28
CA ILE A 217 -0.64 1.69 1.39
C ILE A 217 0.67 0.88 1.41
N GLN A 218 1.34 0.85 0.25
CA GLN A 218 2.62 0.20 -0.02
C GLN A 218 3.50 1.15 -0.85
N THR A 219 4.82 0.90 -0.98
CA THR A 219 5.74 1.77 -1.76
C THR A 219 5.32 1.95 -3.22
N ALA A 220 4.67 0.94 -3.81
CA ALA A 220 4.10 0.99 -5.15
C ALA A 220 2.96 2.03 -5.34
N ASP A 221 2.42 2.61 -4.25
CA ASP A 221 1.47 3.72 -4.28
C ASP A 221 2.13 5.09 -4.00
N LEU A 222 3.39 5.09 -3.56
CA LEU A 222 4.16 6.28 -3.20
C LEU A 222 5.05 6.76 -4.35
N HIS A 223 5.33 5.90 -5.33
CA HIS A 223 6.18 6.18 -6.48
C HIS A 223 5.39 6.02 -7.79
N PRO A 224 5.71 6.79 -8.86
CA PRO A 224 5.12 6.56 -10.16
C PRO A 224 5.43 5.14 -10.66
N GLY A 225 4.42 4.45 -11.21
CA GLY A 225 4.65 3.17 -11.90
C GLY A 225 5.44 3.35 -13.20
N ALA A 226 5.72 2.25 -13.91
CA ALA A 226 6.54 2.25 -15.13
C ALA A 226 6.05 3.16 -16.27
N SER A 227 4.80 3.66 -16.20
CA SER A 227 4.24 4.67 -17.11
C SER A 227 4.58 6.12 -16.76
N GLY A 228 5.31 6.38 -15.66
CA GLY A 228 5.55 7.71 -15.10
C GLY A 228 4.32 8.37 -14.46
N LEU A 229 3.15 7.72 -14.49
CA LEU A 229 1.89 8.27 -13.98
C LEU A 229 1.51 7.64 -12.64
N LEU A 230 1.42 8.47 -11.60
CA LEU A 230 0.74 8.13 -10.35
C LEU A 230 -0.78 8.06 -10.60
N THR A 231 -1.33 6.85 -10.66
CA THR A 231 -2.79 6.68 -10.73
C THR A 231 -3.45 7.12 -9.42
N PRO A 232 -4.53 7.92 -9.45
CA PRO A 232 -5.19 8.37 -8.22
C PRO A 232 -5.64 7.20 -7.35
N PHE A 233 -5.28 7.22 -6.06
CA PHE A 233 -5.64 6.19 -5.10
C PHE A 233 -7.12 6.34 -4.68
N LYS A 234 -7.97 5.38 -5.06
CA LYS A 234 -9.43 5.43 -4.85
C LYS A 234 -9.95 4.37 -3.87
N ASP A 235 -9.07 3.71 -3.11
CA ASP A 235 -9.52 2.75 -2.11
C ASP A 235 -10.20 3.49 -0.95
N GLY A 236 -11.52 3.35 -0.83
CA GLY A 236 -12.33 3.93 0.23
C GLY A 236 -12.44 3.06 1.48
N ARG A 237 -11.77 1.90 1.55
CA ARG A 237 -12.02 0.88 2.57
C ARG A 237 -11.48 1.22 3.97
N MET A 238 -10.57 2.19 4.12
CA MET A 238 -10.14 2.71 5.42
C MET A 238 -10.52 4.19 5.56
N TRP A 239 -10.96 4.63 6.74
CA TRP A 239 -11.29 6.04 7.01
C TRP A 239 -11.13 6.42 8.49
N ILE A 240 -11.08 7.73 8.76
CA ILE A 240 -11.18 8.27 10.12
C ILE A 240 -12.66 8.40 10.48
N ALA A 241 -13.09 7.61 11.47
CA ALA A 241 -14.44 7.55 11.99
C ALA A 241 -14.71 8.57 13.11
N GLY A 242 -13.67 9.06 13.79
CA GLY A 242 -13.80 10.19 14.72
C GLY A 242 -12.78 10.20 15.86
N PHE A 243 -13.06 11.05 16.83
CA PHE A 243 -12.25 11.31 18.01
C PHE A 243 -13.14 11.17 19.25
N LYS A 244 -12.67 10.48 20.29
CA LYS A 244 -13.35 10.43 21.59
C LYS A 244 -13.23 11.78 22.32
N PRO A 245 -14.32 12.47 22.71
CA PRO A 245 -14.24 13.73 23.45
C PRO A 245 -13.49 13.63 24.79
N GLU A 246 -13.60 12.47 25.46
CA GLU A 246 -12.89 12.10 26.68
C GLU A 246 -11.39 11.84 26.45
N GLY A 247 -11.00 11.51 25.22
CA GLY A 247 -9.66 11.11 24.81
C GLY A 247 -8.65 12.24 24.60
N ASN A 248 -9.11 13.49 24.58
CA ASN A 248 -8.23 14.65 24.35
C ASN A 248 -7.26 14.86 25.53
N ARG A 249 -5.96 14.84 25.22
CA ARG A 249 -4.87 15.16 26.17
C ARG A 249 -4.24 16.54 25.94
N ASP A 250 -4.63 17.29 24.91
CA ASP A 250 -4.32 18.72 24.77
C ASP A 250 -5.31 19.56 25.62
N LYS A 251 -5.19 19.50 26.95
CA LYS A 251 -6.02 20.27 27.90
C LYS A 251 -5.14 21.00 28.91
#